data_AF-A0A0B7C2G8-F1
#
_entry.id   AF-A0A0B7C2G8-F1
#
_cell.length_a   1.000
_cell.length_b   1.000
_cell.length_c   1.000
_cell.angle_alpha   90.00
_cell.angle_beta   90.00
_cell.angle_gamma   90.00
#
_symmetry.space_group_name_H-M   'P 1'
#
loop_
_entity.id
_entity.type
_entity.pdbx_description
1 polymer ?
#
loop_
_entity_poly.entity_id
_entity_poly.type
_entity_poly.pdbx_seq_one_letter_code
_entity_poly.pdbx_strand_id
1 'polypeptide(L)'
;YTNCTYVVGNLEIVYLDDPDIAYDMSFLSQIKEVSGYVLIAANYVDYIPLTSLQIIRGSNPFIHEKTGMKVSLLVALNYEKG
;
A
#
# COMPACT_ATOMS: atom_id res chain seq x y z
N TYR A 1 -10.93 1.23 -3.06
CA TYR A 1 -11.10 1.70 -1.66
C TYR A 1 -11.82 3.06 -1.60
N THR A 2 -12.76 3.35 -2.49
CA THR A 2 -13.41 4.66 -2.58
C THR A 2 -14.29 4.96 -1.36
N ASN A 3 -14.20 6.20 -0.83
CA ASN A 3 -14.92 6.65 0.37
C ASN A 3 -14.65 5.79 1.62
N CYS A 4 -13.52 5.08 1.65
CA CYS A 4 -13.11 4.25 2.78
C CYS A 4 -12.20 5.05 3.72
N THR A 5 -12.53 5.06 5.02
CA THR A 5 -11.67 5.64 6.06
C THR A 5 -10.99 4.59 6.93
N TYR A 6 -11.54 3.36 6.97
CA TYR A 6 -11.04 2.26 7.77
C TYR A 6 -11.02 0.97 6.97
N VAL A 7 -9.84 0.38 6.81
CA VAL A 7 -9.64 -0.89 6.10
C VAL A 7 -9.61 -2.02 7.13
N VAL A 8 -10.63 -2.88 7.09
CA VAL A 8 -10.61 -4.18 7.79
C VAL A 8 -9.84 -5.16 6.90
N GLY A 9 -8.66 -5.56 7.36
CA GLY A 9 -7.72 -6.38 6.60
C GLY A 9 -6.53 -5.57 6.12
N ASN A 10 -6.02 -5.90 4.95
CA ASN A 10 -4.77 -5.35 4.43
C ASN A 10 -5.05 -4.29 3.36
N LEU A 11 -4.14 -3.33 3.24
CA LEU A 11 -4.09 -2.42 2.10
C LEU A 11 -2.92 -2.81 1.20
N GLU A 12 -3.23 -3.32 0.01
CA GLU A 12 -2.23 -3.75 -0.98
C GLU A 12 -2.30 -2.85 -2.20
N ILE A 13 -1.19 -2.17 -2.49
CA ILE A 13 -1.00 -1.31 -3.65
C ILE A 13 0.19 -1.90 -4.39
N VAL A 14 -0.10 -2.73 -5.38
CA VAL A 14 0.90 -3.54 -6.07
C VAL A 14 0.65 -3.57 -7.57
N TYR A 15 1.72 -3.72 -8.35
CA TYR A 15 1.69 -3.89 -9.81
C TYR A 15 0.93 -2.78 -10.55
N LEU A 16 1.04 -1.53 -10.06
CA LEU A 16 0.67 -0.35 -10.84
C LEU A 16 1.87 0.07 -11.70
N ASP A 17 2.24 -0.75 -12.69
CA ASP A 17 3.52 -0.64 -13.43
C ASP A 17 3.38 -0.32 -14.92
N ASP A 18 2.17 -0.02 -15.40
CA ASP A 18 1.94 0.41 -16.78
C ASP A 18 2.35 1.89 -16.98
N PRO A 19 3.41 2.17 -17.76
CA PRO A 19 3.90 3.53 -17.97
C PRO A 19 2.93 4.41 -18.77
N ASP A 20 1.99 3.82 -19.51
CA ASP A 20 1.04 4.53 -20.36
C ASP A 20 -0.26 4.88 -19.62
N ILE A 21 -0.40 4.46 -18.35
CA ILE A 21 -1.59 4.69 -17.53
C ILE A 21 -1.31 5.70 -16.40
N ALA A 22 -2.06 6.81 -16.43
CA ALA A 22 -2.15 7.71 -15.29
C ALA A 22 -3.18 7.18 -14.28
N TYR A 23 -2.73 6.59 -13.18
CA TYR A 23 -3.60 6.09 -12.11
C TYR A 23 -4.10 7.24 -11.20
N ASP A 24 -5.41 7.51 -11.19
CA ASP A 24 -6.00 8.35 -10.16
C ASP A 24 -6.14 7.57 -8.84
N MET A 25 -5.28 7.90 -7.89
CA MET A 25 -5.26 7.31 -6.55
C MET A 25 -5.80 8.24 -5.46
N SER A 26 -6.44 9.37 -5.83
CA SER A 26 -6.94 10.37 -4.88
C SER A 26 -7.83 9.79 -3.78
N PHE A 27 -8.57 8.71 -4.07
CA PHE A 27 -9.40 8.01 -3.10
C PHE A 27 -8.63 7.44 -1.89
N LEU A 28 -7.33 7.16 -2.02
CA LEU A 28 -6.50 6.66 -0.92
C LEU A 28 -6.29 7.71 0.17
N SER A 29 -6.43 8.99 -0.16
CA SER A 29 -6.27 10.13 0.77
C SER A 29 -7.24 10.10 1.94
N GLN A 30 -8.33 9.35 1.83
CA GLN A 30 -9.35 9.25 2.87
C GLN A 30 -9.07 8.15 3.90
N ILE A 31 -8.18 7.20 3.59
CA ILE A 31 -7.86 6.10 4.50
C ILE A 31 -7.12 6.65 5.72
N LYS A 32 -7.67 6.37 6.91
CA LYS A 32 -7.09 6.79 8.19
C LYS A 32 -6.45 5.65 8.94
N GLU A 33 -6.99 4.44 8.79
CA GLU A 33 -6.55 3.31 9.57
C GLU A 33 -6.67 1.99 8.79
N VAL A 34 -5.68 1.12 8.97
CA VAL A 34 -5.63 -0.23 8.41
C VAL A 34 -5.43 -1.23 9.56
N SER A 35 -6.28 -2.24 9.66
CA SER A 35 -6.20 -3.21 10.77
C SER A 35 -5.06 -4.23 10.58
N GLY A 36 -4.82 -4.66 9.34
CA GLY A 36 -3.76 -5.59 8.95
C GLY A 36 -2.45 -4.87 8.63
N TYR A 37 -1.82 -5.25 7.51
CA TYR A 37 -0.61 -4.59 6.99
C TYR A 37 -0.90 -3.67 5.80
N VAL A 38 0.07 -2.83 5.49
CA VAL A 38 0.15 -2.05 4.25
C VAL A 38 1.32 -2.57 3.41
N LEU A 39 1.03 -2.98 2.17
CA LEU A 39 2.02 -3.42 1.20
C LEU A 39 2.01 -2.47 0.00
N ILE A 40 3.16 -1.86 -0.28
CA ILE A 40 3.39 -1.00 -1.43
C ILE A 40 4.55 -1.58 -2.22
N ALA A 41 4.29 -2.33 -3.28
CA ALA A 41 5.36 -2.99 -4.01
C ALA A 41 5.16 -3.10 -5.51
N ALA A 42 6.26 -3.04 -6.27
CA ALA A 42 6.25 -3.19 -7.72
C ALA A 42 5.33 -2.18 -8.43
N ASN A 43 5.33 -0.93 -8.00
CA ASN A 43 4.58 0.14 -8.66
C ASN A 43 5.53 1.09 -9.43
N TYR A 44 5.09 1.53 -10.61
CA TYR A 44 5.62 2.68 -11.32
C TYR A 44 4.62 3.84 -11.24
N VAL A 45 4.62 4.50 -10.08
CA VAL A 45 3.79 5.68 -9.81
C VAL A 45 4.58 6.70 -9.00
N ASP A 46 4.45 7.97 -9.33
CA ASP A 46 5.21 9.03 -8.65
C ASP A 46 4.75 9.30 -7.21
N TYR A 47 3.47 9.08 -6.94
CA TYR A 47 2.87 9.47 -5.66
C TYR A 47 1.68 8.59 -5.27
N ILE A 48 1.71 8.07 -4.04
CA ILE A 48 0.61 7.31 -3.43
C ILE A 48 0.06 8.15 -2.26
N PRO A 49 -1.15 8.73 -2.37
CA PRO A 49 -1.66 9.73 -1.42
C PRO A 49 -2.25 9.08 -0.16
N LEU A 50 -1.44 8.46 0.70
CA LEU A 50 -1.88 8.01 2.04
C LEU A 50 -1.84 9.13 3.08
N THR A 51 -2.27 10.34 2.71
CA THR A 51 -2.07 11.58 3.48
C THR A 51 -2.85 11.63 4.80
N SER A 52 -3.96 10.90 4.91
CA SER A 52 -4.74 10.83 6.15
C SER A 52 -4.42 9.60 6.99
N LEU A 53 -3.51 8.72 6.54
CA LEU A 53 -3.19 7.48 7.24
C LEU A 53 -2.51 7.80 8.57
N GLN A 54 -3.10 7.33 9.66
CA GLN A 54 -2.64 7.57 11.02
C GLN A 54 -2.13 6.29 11.69
N ILE A 55 -2.82 5.17 11.46
CA ILE A 55 -2.55 3.91 12.18
C ILE A 55 -2.52 2.73 11.21
N ILE A 56 -1.48 1.91 11.35
CA ILE A 56 -1.43 0.54 10.81
C ILE A 56 -1.33 -0.39 12.02
N ARG A 57 -2.37 -1.15 12.33
CA ARG A 57 -2.42 -1.94 13.57
C ARG A 57 -1.58 -3.22 13.51
N GLY A 58 -1.38 -3.79 12.32
CA GLY A 58 -0.58 -5.01 12.16
C GLY A 58 -1.16 -6.24 12.84
N SER A 59 -2.50 -6.34 12.99
CA SER A 59 -3.14 -7.50 13.64
C SER A 59 -2.91 -8.80 12.88
N ASN A 60 -2.68 -8.69 11.57
CA ASN A 60 -2.17 -9.74 10.69
C ASN A 60 -0.99 -9.13 9.89
N PRO A 61 0.27 -9.33 10.30
CA PRO A 61 1.42 -8.73 9.62
C PRO A 61 1.76 -9.47 8.32
N PHE A 62 2.40 -8.76 7.37
CA PHE A 62 2.99 -9.39 6.21
C PHE A 62 4.21 -10.21 6.64
N ILE A 63 4.35 -11.44 6.14
CA ILE A 63 5.48 -12.33 6.43
C ILE A 63 6.33 -12.44 5.17
N HIS A 64 7.54 -11.90 5.21
CA HIS A 64 8.46 -12.00 4.09
C HIS A 64 8.95 -13.43 3.90
N GLU A 65 8.61 -14.04 2.76
CA GLU A 65 8.75 -15.48 2.53
C GLU A 65 10.17 -16.02 2.75
N LYS A 66 11.20 -15.26 2.34
CA LYS A 66 12.59 -15.73 2.43
C LYS A 66 13.21 -15.54 3.81
N THR A 67 12.78 -14.53 4.56
CA THR A 67 13.43 -14.15 5.82
C THR A 67 12.58 -14.45 7.05
N GLY A 68 11.29 -14.75 6.86
CA GLY A 68 10.31 -14.89 7.94
C GLY A 68 10.01 -13.57 8.67
N MET A 69 10.54 -12.45 8.19
CA MET A 69 10.36 -11.14 8.82
C MET A 69 8.90 -10.74 8.79
N LYS A 70 8.36 -10.33 9.94
CA LYS A 70 6.98 -9.87 10.09
C LYS A 70 6.95 -8.35 10.12
N VAL A 71 6.19 -7.73 9.22
CA VAL A 71 6.08 -6.27 9.13
C VAL A 71 4.63 -5.82 8.98
N SER A 72 4.31 -4.67 9.56
CA SER A 72 3.02 -3.99 9.35
C SER A 72 3.06 -3.06 8.14
N LEU A 73 4.24 -2.61 7.71
CA LEU A 73 4.46 -1.81 6.51
C LEU A 73 5.61 -2.40 5.71
N LEU A 74 5.38 -2.68 4.42
CA LEU A 74 6.43 -3.02 3.47
C LEU A 74 6.34 -2.11 2.25
N VAL A 75 7.45 -1.42 1.96
CA VAL A 75 7.63 -0.62 0.74
C VAL A 75 8.83 -1.17 -0.01
N ALA A 76 8.62 -1.75 -1.19
CA ALA A 76 9.69 -2.43 -1.92
C ALA A 76 9.51 -2.36 -3.44
N LEU A 77 10.60 -2.20 -4.20
CA LEU A 77 10.61 -2.34 -5.65
C LEU A 77 9.66 -1.37 -6.40
N ASN A 78 9.45 -0.16 -5.89
CA ASN A 78 8.63 0.87 -6.56
C ASN A 78 9.54 1.79 -7.40
N TYR A 79 9.88 1.36 -8.61
CA TYR A 79 10.71 2.10 -9.57
C TYR A 79 10.42 1.63 -10.99
N GLU A 80 10.66 2.48 -11.98
CA GLU A 80 10.55 2.15 -13.40
C GLU A 80 11.58 1.08 -13.79
N LYS A 81 11.13 0.01 -14.45
CA LYS A 81 12.06 -0.91 -15.13
C LYS A 81 12.52 -0.23 -16.41
N GLY A 82 13.74 0.29 -16.40
CA GLY A 82 14.39 0.83 -17.60
C GLY A 82 14.64 -0.20 -18.69
#